data_AF-A0AAX1MYC7-F1
#
_entry.id   AF-A0AAX1MYC7-F1
#
_cell.length_a   1.000
_cell.length_b   1.000
_cell.length_c   1.000
_cell.angle_alpha   90.00
_cell.angle_beta   90.00
_cell.angle_gamma   90.00
#
_symmetry.space_group_name_H-M   'P 1'
#
loop_
_entity.id
_entity.type
_entity.pdbx_description
1 polymer ?
#
loop_
_entity_poly.entity_id
_entity_poly.type
_entity_poly.pdbx_seq_one_letter_code
_entity_poly.pdbx_strand_id
1 'polypeptide(L)'
;MRLQELYDLEKNDRLDLVAHNITPVADDFIFSINEYEFLKSIYDVFDQADTSKFPSFSDEQSSVIKKQLDTIDLSEKNRSSFNTLFDNLSLDNDQKDFLKPILEKLNEVETDWEFKDDNRWELIDSLKNISVLFMMNEIEREFGDNDLSSSTTLTDDEFKLLSIIHEDETKNKKQVTIGNLTFDLAQLDYIREIITTLEYPENTPLTLDQENFILNILEKCSHLNEEEPSEFHTFTIKELYEIENSSSVNHNDSSIFADSNFSQAEIKLLNAVFSEKDFVKVGDSKYNKKQLQSLKQAFEEEINWEDVKRYFSESQQELVSHIFMVYENQFLTEEDHSSETKLDVEVFFLMDQIERNEVETMGHGIGELIFSDEQFDLLTAVFRNKKSFESKRYKFKLDRQELDKIEKLFDQLPAYQSGKLVLSLPKNAKKFVDDLIQTAITNDPKI
;
A
#
# COMPACT_ATOMS: atom_id res chain seq x y z
N MET A 1 1.83 1.89 26.98
CA MET A 1 1.03 3.07 27.41
C MET A 1 1.23 3.30 28.91
N ARG A 2 1.29 4.55 29.39
CA ARG A 2 1.46 4.88 30.83
C ARG A 2 0.10 5.10 31.51
N LEU A 3 -0.02 4.86 32.83
CA LEU A 3 -1.28 5.05 33.58
C LEU A 3 -1.86 6.48 33.43
N GLN A 4 -0.99 7.48 33.39
CA GLN A 4 -1.41 8.86 33.17
C GLN A 4 -2.11 9.04 31.80
N GLU A 5 -1.65 8.36 30.75
CA GLU A 5 -2.24 8.46 29.41
C GLU A 5 -3.64 7.83 29.39
N LEU A 6 -3.84 6.70 30.09
CA LEU A 6 -5.16 6.07 30.25
C LEU A 6 -6.12 6.96 31.05
N TYR A 7 -5.61 7.60 32.11
CA TYR A 7 -6.38 8.55 32.89
C TYR A 7 -6.81 9.77 32.06
N ASP A 8 -5.89 10.35 31.29
CA ASP A 8 -6.15 11.51 30.45
C ASP A 8 -7.18 11.19 29.34
N LEU A 9 -7.11 9.98 28.78
CA LEU A 9 -8.09 9.47 27.80
C LEU A 9 -9.49 9.38 28.42
N GLU A 10 -9.63 8.62 29.51
CA GLU A 10 -10.94 8.47 30.17
C GLU A 10 -11.51 9.80 30.70
N LYS A 11 -10.63 10.71 31.16
CA LYS A 11 -11.03 12.05 31.57
C LYS A 11 -11.71 12.81 30.43
N ASN A 12 -11.15 12.73 29.22
CA ASN A 12 -11.75 13.37 28.05
C ASN A 12 -13.09 12.73 27.69
N ASP A 13 -13.20 11.40 27.71
CA ASP A 13 -14.45 10.69 27.42
C ASP A 13 -15.55 11.09 28.42
N ARG A 14 -15.23 11.11 29.71
CA ARG A 14 -16.15 11.54 30.76
C ARG A 14 -16.56 13.01 30.59
N LEU A 15 -15.65 13.90 30.19
CA LEU A 15 -15.96 15.30 29.90
C LEU A 15 -16.87 15.45 28.68
N ASP A 16 -16.64 14.65 27.64
CA ASP A 16 -17.42 14.67 26.41
C ASP A 16 -18.85 14.18 26.64
N LEU A 17 -19.03 13.08 27.37
CA LEU A 17 -20.35 12.58 27.75
C LEU A 17 -21.14 13.61 28.57
N VAL A 18 -20.48 14.33 29.47
CA VAL A 18 -21.09 15.43 30.22
C VAL A 18 -21.47 16.59 29.30
N ALA A 19 -20.61 16.98 28.35
CA ALA A 19 -20.89 18.04 27.39
C ALA A 19 -22.09 17.71 26.49
N HIS A 20 -22.26 16.44 26.13
CA HIS A 20 -23.31 15.94 25.26
C HIS A 20 -24.57 15.43 26.00
N ASN A 21 -24.63 15.55 27.33
CA ASN A 21 -25.71 15.05 28.19
C ASN A 21 -26.01 13.55 28.00
N ILE A 22 -24.98 12.74 27.72
CA ILE A 22 -25.10 11.30 27.57
C ILE A 22 -25.00 10.66 28.96
N THR A 23 -25.88 9.72 29.26
CA THR A 23 -25.83 8.99 30.53
C THR A 23 -24.73 7.94 30.47
N PRO A 24 -23.72 7.99 31.36
CA PRO A 24 -22.62 7.03 31.32
C PRO A 24 -23.08 5.62 31.67
N VAL A 25 -22.66 4.59 30.92
CA VAL A 25 -22.78 3.18 31.34
C VAL A 25 -21.49 2.76 32.03
N ALA A 26 -21.59 1.99 33.11
CA ALA A 26 -20.43 1.66 33.95
C ALA A 26 -19.36 0.83 33.22
N ASP A 27 -19.78 0.04 32.23
CA ASP A 27 -18.91 -0.83 31.44
C ASP A 27 -18.16 -0.07 30.33
N ASP A 28 -18.51 1.20 30.07
CA ASP A 28 -17.88 2.04 29.04
C ASP A 28 -16.54 2.64 29.50
N PHE A 29 -16.16 2.48 30.78
CA PHE A 29 -14.98 3.11 31.34
C PHE A 29 -13.92 2.12 31.81
N ILE A 30 -12.66 2.53 31.65
CA ILE A 30 -11.49 1.75 32.06
C ILE A 30 -11.45 1.67 33.59
N PHE A 31 -11.68 2.81 34.27
CA PHE A 31 -11.67 2.93 35.71
C PHE A 31 -13.09 2.99 36.28
N SER A 32 -13.29 2.32 37.43
CA SER A 32 -14.49 2.55 38.21
C SER A 32 -14.51 3.99 38.71
N ILE A 33 -15.69 4.53 39.05
CA ILE A 33 -15.79 5.92 39.54
C ILE A 33 -14.90 6.18 40.77
N ASN A 34 -14.68 5.17 41.61
CA ASN A 34 -13.83 5.30 42.80
C ASN A 34 -12.35 5.35 42.41
N GLU A 35 -11.94 4.51 41.47
CA GLU A 35 -10.58 4.50 40.90
C GLU A 35 -10.29 5.81 40.16
N TYR A 36 -11.23 6.28 39.34
CA TYR A 36 -11.12 7.54 38.61
C TYR A 36 -10.92 8.74 39.53
N GLU A 37 -11.71 8.85 40.61
CA GLU A 37 -11.56 9.94 41.58
C GLU A 37 -10.24 9.86 42.35
N PHE A 38 -9.73 8.65 42.60
CA PHE A 38 -8.40 8.48 43.17
C PHE A 38 -7.30 8.93 42.19
N LEU A 39 -7.36 8.51 40.92
CA LEU A 39 -6.41 8.93 39.89
C LEU A 39 -6.47 10.45 39.65
N LYS A 40 -7.67 11.03 39.67
CA LYS A 40 -7.90 12.48 39.65
C LYS A 40 -7.20 13.17 40.81
N SER A 41 -7.25 12.59 42.01
CA SER A 41 -6.57 13.18 43.18
C SER A 41 -5.03 13.22 43.08
N ILE A 42 -4.42 12.39 42.23
CA ILE A 42 -2.97 12.32 42.05
C ILE A 42 -2.47 13.00 40.77
N TYR A 43 -3.27 13.03 39.70
CA TYR A 43 -2.90 13.63 38.41
C TYR A 43 -3.45 15.05 38.22
N ASP A 44 -4.65 15.32 38.74
CA ASP A 44 -5.36 16.60 38.62
C ASP A 44 -5.53 17.28 39.99
N VAL A 45 -4.41 17.57 40.66
CA VAL A 45 -4.39 18.15 42.02
C VAL A 45 -5.14 19.49 42.13
N PHE A 46 -5.39 20.16 41.00
CA PHE A 46 -6.13 21.42 40.91
C PHE A 46 -7.65 21.24 40.72
N ASP A 47 -8.12 20.04 40.42
CA ASP A 47 -9.53 19.71 40.28
C ASP A 47 -10.06 19.06 41.57
N GLN A 48 -11.34 19.26 41.89
CA GLN A 48 -11.94 18.70 43.10
C GLN A 48 -12.25 17.22 42.88
N ALA A 49 -11.40 16.35 43.43
CA ALA A 49 -11.68 14.92 43.55
C ALA A 49 -12.65 14.64 44.72
N ASP A 50 -13.58 13.71 44.52
CA ASP A 50 -14.47 13.25 45.58
C ASP A 50 -13.75 12.22 46.48
N THR A 51 -13.06 12.74 47.50
CA THR A 51 -12.29 11.94 48.46
C THR A 51 -13.14 11.02 49.34
N SER A 52 -14.48 11.09 49.25
CA SER A 52 -15.35 10.15 49.95
C SER A 52 -15.46 8.79 49.25
N LYS A 53 -15.00 8.69 47.98
CA LYS A 53 -15.14 7.48 47.15
C LYS A 53 -14.00 6.46 47.28
N PHE A 54 -12.90 6.82 47.95
CA PHE A 54 -11.72 5.96 48.11
C PHE A 54 -11.12 6.08 49.51
N PRO A 55 -10.29 5.11 49.97
CA PRO A 55 -9.63 5.19 51.27
C PRO A 55 -8.75 6.44 51.38
N SER A 56 -8.61 7.01 52.58
CA SER A 56 -7.79 8.21 52.77
C SER A 56 -6.31 7.89 52.59
N PHE A 57 -5.61 8.61 51.71
CA PHE A 57 -4.15 8.58 51.58
C PHE A 57 -3.56 9.90 52.08
N SER A 58 -2.39 9.87 52.72
CA SER A 58 -1.64 11.10 53.01
C SER A 58 -1.03 11.67 51.74
N ASP A 59 -0.77 12.97 51.69
CA ASP A 59 -0.11 13.61 50.54
C ASP A 59 1.23 12.93 50.18
N GLU A 60 1.98 12.48 51.19
CA GLU A 60 3.22 11.75 51.02
C GLU A 60 2.99 10.36 50.42
N GLN A 61 1.98 9.62 50.89
CA GLN A 61 1.58 8.34 50.30
C GLN A 61 1.16 8.53 48.84
N SER A 62 0.28 9.49 48.56
CA SER A 62 -0.22 9.79 47.21
C SER A 62 0.91 10.16 46.25
N SER A 63 1.86 11.00 46.68
CA SER A 63 3.01 11.40 45.85
C SER A 63 3.91 10.21 45.51
N VAL A 64 4.18 9.33 46.47
CA VAL A 64 5.01 8.15 46.25
C VAL A 64 4.27 7.13 45.38
N ILE A 65 2.97 6.90 45.61
CA ILE A 65 2.13 6.02 44.79
C ILE A 65 2.14 6.51 43.34
N LYS A 66 1.88 7.80 43.09
CA LYS A 66 1.96 8.40 41.75
C LYS A 66 3.30 8.11 41.08
N LYS A 67 4.41 8.39 41.78
CA LYS A 67 5.76 8.17 41.23
C LYS A 67 6.01 6.69 40.89
N GLN A 68 5.56 5.77 41.74
CA GLN A 68 5.67 4.34 41.48
C GLN A 68 4.85 3.96 40.24
N LEU A 69 3.56 4.34 40.19
CA LEU A 69 2.66 4.10 39.05
C LEU A 69 3.20 4.65 37.72
N ASP A 70 3.80 5.85 37.74
CA ASP A 70 4.39 6.49 36.54
C ASP A 70 5.68 5.80 36.04
N THR A 71 6.32 4.99 36.88
CA THR A 71 7.63 4.37 36.59
C THR A 71 7.58 2.84 36.53
N ILE A 72 6.38 2.25 36.62
CA ILE A 72 6.21 0.81 36.47
C ILE A 72 6.63 0.41 35.06
N ASP A 73 7.61 -0.48 34.99
CA ASP A 73 7.95 -1.21 33.76
C ASP A 73 7.04 -2.44 33.70
N LEU A 74 6.08 -2.41 32.79
CA LEU A 74 5.08 -3.46 32.63
C LEU A 74 5.57 -4.58 31.69
N SER A 75 6.72 -4.42 31.03
CA SER A 75 7.27 -5.42 30.11
C SER A 75 7.43 -6.80 30.76
N GLU A 76 7.19 -7.86 29.98
CA GLU A 76 7.26 -9.26 30.46
C GLU A 76 8.54 -9.59 31.24
N LYS A 77 9.66 -8.95 30.89
CA LYS A 77 10.98 -9.21 31.49
C LYS A 77 11.15 -8.60 32.89
N ASN A 78 10.41 -7.55 33.22
CA ASN A 78 10.60 -6.77 34.45
C ASN A 78 9.35 -6.71 35.36
N ARG A 79 8.32 -7.50 35.04
CA ARG A 79 7.03 -7.59 35.76
C ARG A 79 7.26 -7.85 37.25
N SER A 80 7.19 -6.78 38.04
CA SER A 80 7.38 -6.82 39.48
C SER A 80 6.12 -7.34 40.16
N SER A 81 6.26 -8.13 41.23
CA SER A 81 5.08 -8.65 41.94
C SER A 81 4.32 -7.52 42.65
N PHE A 82 2.98 -7.61 42.68
CA PHE A 82 2.07 -6.66 43.33
C PHE A 82 2.51 -6.29 44.77
N ASN A 83 3.00 -7.27 45.53
CA ASN A 83 3.43 -7.06 46.92
C ASN A 83 4.68 -6.18 46.98
N THR A 84 5.67 -6.42 46.11
CA THR A 84 6.96 -5.73 46.16
C THR A 84 6.92 -4.25 45.77
N LEU A 85 5.90 -3.82 45.02
CA LEU A 85 5.82 -2.48 44.43
C LEU A 85 5.54 -1.39 45.48
N PHE A 86 4.75 -1.74 46.51
CA PHE A 86 4.38 -0.83 47.60
C PHE A 86 4.84 -1.30 48.98
N ASP A 87 5.73 -2.29 49.06
CA ASP A 87 6.28 -2.80 50.33
C ASP A 87 7.00 -1.72 51.15
N ASN A 88 7.52 -0.67 50.48
CA ASN A 88 8.16 0.48 51.13
C ASN A 88 7.16 1.54 51.64
N LEU A 89 5.86 1.38 51.37
CA LEU A 89 4.81 2.25 51.86
C LEU A 89 4.11 1.60 53.06
N SER A 90 3.97 2.36 54.14
CA SER A 90 3.12 1.98 55.27
C SER A 90 1.65 2.19 54.89
N LEU A 91 1.10 1.27 54.08
CA LEU A 91 -0.31 1.22 53.72
C LEU A 91 -1.06 0.22 54.63
N ASP A 92 -2.27 0.57 55.02
CA ASP A 92 -3.18 -0.37 55.67
C ASP A 92 -3.79 -1.37 54.64
N ASN A 93 -4.56 -2.33 55.13
CA ASN A 93 -5.12 -3.37 54.26
C ASN A 93 -6.17 -2.81 53.30
N ASP A 94 -6.98 -1.84 53.72
CA ASP A 94 -8.05 -1.26 52.89
C ASP A 94 -7.44 -0.46 51.72
N GLN A 95 -6.36 0.28 51.99
CA GLN A 95 -5.57 0.99 50.98
C GLN A 95 -4.90 0.04 49.98
N LYS A 96 -4.35 -1.08 50.46
CA LYS A 96 -3.72 -2.09 49.59
C LYS A 96 -4.75 -2.79 48.71
N ASP A 97 -5.88 -3.17 49.30
CA ASP A 97 -6.97 -3.83 48.57
C ASP A 97 -7.56 -2.91 47.51
N PHE A 98 -7.63 -1.60 47.76
CA PHE A 98 -8.08 -0.60 46.79
C PHE A 98 -7.12 -0.40 45.60
N LEU A 99 -5.80 -0.47 45.82
CA LEU A 99 -4.81 -0.28 44.75
C LEU A 99 -4.69 -1.50 43.82
N LYS A 100 -5.17 -2.66 44.26
CA LYS A 100 -5.05 -3.92 43.52
C LYS A 100 -5.75 -3.91 42.15
N PRO A 101 -7.03 -3.52 42.03
CA PRO A 101 -7.72 -3.49 40.74
C PRO A 101 -7.11 -2.50 39.74
N ILE A 102 -6.58 -1.36 40.20
CA ILE A 102 -5.93 -0.37 39.32
C ILE A 102 -4.70 -0.97 38.64
N LEU A 103 -3.91 -1.73 39.40
CA LEU A 103 -2.72 -2.42 38.87
C LEU A 103 -3.09 -3.63 38.00
N GLU A 104 -4.12 -4.39 38.36
CA GLU A 104 -4.61 -5.50 37.53
C GLU A 104 -5.09 -4.99 36.16
N LYS A 105 -5.83 -3.89 36.12
CA LYS A 105 -6.26 -3.24 34.87
C LYS A 105 -5.09 -2.72 34.05
N LEU A 106 -4.05 -2.16 34.67
CA LEU A 106 -2.83 -1.77 33.95
C LEU A 106 -2.14 -2.97 33.28
N ASN A 107 -2.18 -4.11 33.95
CA ASN A 107 -1.62 -5.36 33.48
C ASN A 107 -2.45 -5.96 32.33
N GLU A 108 -3.77 -5.85 32.41
CA GLU A 108 -4.71 -6.27 31.36
C GLU A 108 -4.60 -5.36 30.14
N VAL A 109 -4.58 -4.04 30.33
CA VAL A 109 -4.53 -3.05 29.24
C VAL A 109 -3.29 -3.22 28.35
N GLU A 110 -2.12 -3.58 28.89
CA GLU A 110 -0.95 -3.89 28.05
C GLU A 110 -1.13 -5.20 27.25
N THR A 111 -1.73 -6.22 27.86
CA THR A 111 -1.98 -7.51 27.21
C THR A 111 -3.07 -7.40 26.12
N ASP A 112 -4.07 -6.56 26.34
CA ASP A 112 -5.20 -6.31 25.43
C ASP A 112 -4.84 -5.27 24.35
N TRP A 113 -3.93 -4.32 24.63
CA TRP A 113 -3.40 -3.40 23.61
C TRP A 113 -2.41 -4.08 22.69
N GLU A 114 -1.47 -4.89 23.17
CA GLU A 114 -0.56 -5.62 22.25
C GLU A 114 -1.37 -6.56 21.32
N PHE A 115 -2.47 -7.15 21.80
CA PHE A 115 -3.35 -7.97 20.96
C PHE A 115 -4.33 -7.17 20.06
N LYS A 116 -4.81 -6.00 20.50
CA LYS A 116 -5.71 -5.15 19.71
C LYS A 116 -4.98 -4.23 18.74
N ASP A 117 -3.73 -3.86 19.01
CA ASP A 117 -2.92 -3.04 18.11
C ASP A 117 -2.36 -3.89 16.97
N ASP A 118 -1.80 -5.08 17.24
CA ASP A 118 -1.35 -6.00 16.17
C ASP A 118 -2.48 -6.34 15.18
N ASN A 119 -3.70 -6.60 15.67
CA ASN A 119 -4.87 -6.82 14.81
C ASN A 119 -5.47 -5.52 14.22
N ARG A 120 -5.33 -4.36 14.88
CA ARG A 120 -5.81 -3.07 14.33
C ARG A 120 -4.93 -2.56 13.20
N TRP A 121 -3.61 -2.70 13.30
CA TRP A 121 -2.70 -2.33 12.22
C TRP A 121 -2.97 -3.18 10.98
N GLU A 122 -3.10 -4.50 11.14
CA GLU A 122 -3.50 -5.41 10.05
C GLU A 122 -4.87 -5.06 9.47
N LEU A 123 -5.87 -4.71 10.29
CA LEU A 123 -7.18 -4.28 9.79
C LEU A 123 -7.16 -2.90 9.14
N ILE A 124 -6.42 -1.91 9.64
CA ILE A 124 -6.32 -0.57 9.05
C ILE A 124 -5.64 -0.63 7.67
N ASP A 125 -4.58 -1.42 7.54
CA ASP A 125 -3.92 -1.63 6.25
C ASP A 125 -4.80 -2.44 5.30
N SER A 126 -5.60 -3.37 5.80
CA SER A 126 -6.61 -4.08 5.01
C SER A 126 -7.76 -3.15 4.57
N LEU A 127 -8.23 -2.26 5.46
CA LEU A 127 -9.30 -1.30 5.16
C LEU A 127 -8.92 -0.34 4.02
N LYS A 128 -7.65 0.10 3.96
CA LYS A 128 -7.12 0.91 2.84
C LYS A 128 -7.24 0.20 1.49
N ASN A 129 -7.16 -1.12 1.49
CA ASN A 129 -7.20 -1.93 0.28
C ASN A 129 -8.61 -2.34 -0.16
N ILE A 130 -9.67 -2.03 0.60
CA ILE A 130 -11.05 -2.38 0.21
C ILE A 130 -11.42 -1.80 -1.16
N SER A 131 -11.07 -0.53 -1.39
CA SER A 131 -11.35 0.13 -2.68
C SER A 131 -10.56 -0.53 -3.82
N VAL A 132 -9.31 -0.92 -3.55
CA VAL A 132 -8.46 -1.62 -4.53
C VAL A 132 -9.03 -3.01 -4.83
N LEU A 133 -9.38 -3.79 -3.80
CA LEU A 133 -9.99 -5.11 -3.93
C LEU A 133 -11.31 -5.03 -4.73
N PHE A 134 -12.14 -4.02 -4.44
CA PHE A 134 -13.39 -3.78 -5.16
C PHE A 134 -13.13 -3.49 -6.64
N MET A 135 -12.24 -2.55 -6.95
CA MET A 135 -11.90 -2.18 -8.33
C MET A 135 -11.29 -3.34 -9.11
N MET A 136 -10.34 -4.09 -8.55
CA MET A 136 -9.75 -5.25 -9.22
C MET A 136 -10.82 -6.31 -9.56
N ASN A 137 -11.78 -6.54 -8.66
CA ASN A 137 -12.89 -7.46 -8.89
C ASN A 137 -13.92 -6.92 -9.88
N GLU A 138 -14.10 -5.60 -9.96
CA GLU A 138 -14.95 -4.97 -10.96
C GLU A 138 -14.34 -5.12 -12.36
N ILE A 139 -13.02 -4.87 -12.48
CA ILE A 139 -12.23 -5.09 -13.69
C ILE A 139 -12.32 -6.56 -14.12
N GLU A 140 -12.07 -7.51 -13.21
CA GLU A 140 -12.16 -8.94 -13.54
C GLU A 140 -13.57 -9.33 -14.02
N ARG A 141 -14.63 -8.77 -13.42
CA ARG A 141 -16.01 -9.06 -13.81
C ARG A 141 -16.40 -8.44 -15.15
N GLU A 142 -15.83 -7.28 -15.50
CA GLU A 142 -16.11 -6.57 -16.75
C GLU A 142 -15.28 -7.12 -17.93
N PHE A 143 -14.03 -7.52 -17.68
CA PHE A 143 -13.06 -7.88 -18.73
C PHE A 143 -12.67 -9.38 -18.75
N GLY A 144 -12.75 -10.10 -17.62
CA GLY A 144 -12.66 -11.56 -17.55
C GLY A 144 -11.28 -12.20 -17.72
N ASP A 145 -10.21 -11.47 -17.39
CA ASP A 145 -8.82 -11.86 -17.71
C ASP A 145 -8.17 -12.83 -16.68
N ASN A 146 -8.86 -13.21 -15.59
CA ASN A 146 -8.48 -14.17 -14.54
C ASN A 146 -7.14 -13.90 -13.84
N ASP A 147 -6.81 -12.64 -13.57
CA ASP A 147 -5.58 -12.28 -12.85
C ASP A 147 -5.74 -12.33 -11.32
N LEU A 148 -6.97 -12.46 -10.81
CA LEU A 148 -7.24 -12.58 -9.37
C LEU A 148 -7.01 -14.00 -8.86
N SER A 149 -6.26 -14.10 -7.76
CA SER A 149 -6.12 -15.34 -7.00
C SER A 149 -7.41 -15.66 -6.24
N SER A 150 -7.58 -16.93 -5.86
CA SER A 150 -8.75 -17.35 -5.06
C SER A 150 -8.84 -16.62 -3.71
N SER A 151 -7.72 -16.12 -3.19
CA SER A 151 -7.63 -15.34 -1.95
C SER A 151 -8.02 -13.87 -2.10
N THR A 152 -8.09 -13.34 -3.33
CA THR A 152 -8.45 -11.94 -3.62
C THR A 152 -9.73 -11.80 -4.45
N THR A 153 -10.33 -12.91 -4.86
CA THR A 153 -11.61 -12.92 -5.60
C THR A 153 -12.80 -12.72 -4.66
N LEU A 154 -13.61 -11.68 -4.90
CA LEU A 154 -14.88 -11.41 -4.24
C LEU A 154 -16.00 -12.28 -4.80
N THR A 155 -16.77 -12.88 -3.90
CA THR A 155 -18.04 -13.53 -4.24
C THR A 155 -19.05 -12.49 -4.73
N ASP A 156 -20.11 -12.95 -5.41
CA ASP A 156 -21.17 -12.05 -5.90
C ASP A 156 -21.83 -11.23 -4.79
N ASP A 157 -22.01 -11.82 -3.61
CA ASP A 157 -22.62 -11.14 -2.46
C ASP A 157 -21.66 -10.11 -1.84
N GLU A 158 -20.36 -10.43 -1.72
CA GLU A 158 -19.36 -9.49 -1.20
C GLU A 158 -19.16 -8.31 -2.17
N PHE A 159 -19.06 -8.59 -3.47
CA PHE A 159 -18.96 -7.56 -4.51
C PHE A 159 -20.18 -6.63 -4.45
N LYS A 160 -21.39 -7.20 -4.34
CA LYS A 160 -22.63 -6.43 -4.22
C LYS A 160 -22.64 -5.52 -2.99
N LEU A 161 -22.14 -5.98 -1.83
CA LEU A 161 -22.05 -5.14 -0.63
C LEU A 161 -21.12 -3.95 -0.87
N LEU A 162 -19.93 -4.19 -1.43
CA LEU A 162 -18.98 -3.12 -1.72
C LEU A 162 -19.53 -2.14 -2.77
N SER A 163 -20.21 -2.61 -3.82
CA SER A 163 -20.90 -1.74 -4.79
C SER A 163 -21.90 -0.81 -4.10
N ILE A 164 -22.70 -1.32 -3.15
CA ILE A 164 -23.68 -0.51 -2.41
C ILE A 164 -23.01 0.53 -1.50
N ILE A 165 -21.84 0.21 -0.93
CA ILE A 165 -21.08 1.12 -0.08
C ILE A 165 -20.47 2.25 -0.92
N HIS A 166 -19.94 1.92 -2.11
CA HIS A 166 -19.28 2.85 -3.03
C HIS A 166 -20.24 3.65 -3.92
N GLU A 167 -21.45 3.18 -4.20
CA GLU A 167 -22.49 3.92 -4.90
C GLU A 167 -23.19 4.95 -3.98
N ASP A 168 -23.23 6.24 -4.38
CA ASP A 168 -23.98 7.31 -3.67
C ASP A 168 -25.52 7.21 -3.87
N GLU A 169 -26.04 6.03 -4.24
CA GLU A 169 -27.45 5.80 -4.57
C GLU A 169 -28.31 5.26 -3.39
N THR A 170 -27.80 5.18 -2.16
CA THR A 170 -28.62 4.68 -1.02
C THR A 170 -29.65 5.68 -0.47
N LYS A 171 -29.86 6.84 -1.10
CA LYS A 171 -30.98 7.74 -0.74
C LYS A 171 -32.38 7.11 -0.89
N ASN A 172 -32.53 5.90 -1.43
CA ASN A 172 -33.85 5.37 -1.81
C ASN A 172 -34.32 4.02 -1.21
N LYS A 173 -33.59 3.33 -0.30
CA LYS A 173 -34.11 2.09 0.32
C LYS A 173 -33.82 1.99 1.82
N LYS A 174 -34.84 1.70 2.64
CA LYS A 174 -34.74 1.59 4.11
C LYS A 174 -33.92 0.37 4.58
N GLN A 175 -33.85 -0.68 3.77
CA GLN A 175 -33.15 -1.94 4.05
C GLN A 175 -32.65 -2.55 2.74
N VAL A 176 -31.51 -3.24 2.80
CA VAL A 176 -30.85 -3.87 1.67
C VAL A 176 -30.50 -5.32 2.02
N THR A 177 -30.84 -6.25 1.13
CA THR A 177 -30.58 -7.70 1.33
C THR A 177 -29.48 -8.18 0.39
N ILE A 178 -28.49 -8.86 0.97
CA ILE A 178 -27.29 -9.38 0.31
C ILE A 178 -27.12 -10.83 0.78
N GLY A 179 -27.18 -11.80 -0.13
CA GLY A 179 -27.34 -13.20 0.23
C GLY A 179 -28.48 -13.43 1.24
N ASN A 180 -28.13 -13.96 2.41
CA ASN A 180 -29.05 -14.18 3.54
C ASN A 180 -29.03 -13.06 4.59
N LEU A 181 -28.21 -12.02 4.40
CA LEU A 181 -28.03 -10.91 5.33
C LEU A 181 -28.90 -9.71 4.92
N THR A 182 -29.41 -8.97 5.91
CA THR A 182 -30.18 -7.75 5.67
C THR A 182 -29.58 -6.61 6.48
N PHE A 183 -29.17 -5.55 5.79
CA PHE A 183 -28.58 -4.35 6.36
C PHE A 183 -29.60 -3.22 6.33
N ASP A 184 -29.71 -2.47 7.42
CA ASP A 184 -30.40 -1.18 7.40
C ASP A 184 -29.46 -0.03 7.02
N LEU A 185 -30.02 1.17 6.85
CA LEU A 185 -29.24 2.35 6.47
C LEU A 185 -28.17 2.73 7.50
N ALA A 186 -28.48 2.63 8.80
CA ALA A 186 -27.52 2.98 9.85
C ALA A 186 -26.33 2.01 9.87
N GLN A 187 -26.59 0.73 9.63
CA GLN A 187 -25.56 -0.30 9.49
C GLN A 187 -24.69 -0.07 8.24
N LEU A 188 -25.29 0.31 7.10
CA LEU A 188 -24.52 0.62 5.88
C LEU A 188 -23.69 1.90 6.03
N ASP A 189 -24.24 2.93 6.66
CA ASP A 189 -23.53 4.18 6.94
C ASP A 189 -22.39 3.94 7.93
N TYR A 190 -22.59 3.09 8.95
CA TYR A 190 -21.54 2.64 9.87
C TYR A 190 -20.38 1.94 9.14
N ILE A 191 -20.69 1.01 8.23
CA ILE A 191 -19.66 0.32 7.43
C ILE A 191 -18.94 1.33 6.51
N ARG A 192 -19.68 2.25 5.88
CA ARG A 192 -19.09 3.29 5.03
C ARG A 192 -18.17 4.22 5.82
N GLU A 193 -18.56 4.61 7.03
CA GLU A 193 -17.75 5.42 7.93
C GLU A 193 -16.44 4.70 8.25
N ILE A 194 -16.47 3.43 8.69
CA ILE A 194 -15.26 2.64 8.95
C ILE A 194 -14.32 2.59 7.74
N ILE A 195 -14.86 2.37 6.54
CA ILE A 195 -14.08 2.27 5.30
C ILE A 195 -13.48 3.63 4.90
N THR A 196 -14.21 4.73 5.13
CA THR A 196 -13.80 6.06 4.67
C THR A 196 -12.94 6.82 5.68
N THR A 197 -13.20 6.69 6.97
CA THR A 197 -12.49 7.40 8.04
C THR A 197 -11.39 6.57 8.66
N LEU A 198 -11.39 5.24 8.46
CA LEU A 198 -10.50 4.29 9.14
C LEU A 198 -10.62 4.35 10.67
N GLU A 199 -11.71 4.95 11.18
CA GLU A 199 -12.03 5.05 12.60
C GLU A 199 -13.19 4.10 12.93
N TYR A 200 -13.18 3.54 14.14
CA TYR A 200 -14.25 2.67 14.64
C TYR A 200 -15.22 3.48 15.49
N PRO A 201 -16.46 3.72 15.03
CA PRO A 201 -17.47 4.33 15.88
C PRO A 201 -17.79 3.38 17.05
N GLU A 202 -17.89 3.90 18.26
CA GLU A 202 -17.95 3.14 19.52
C GLU A 202 -19.18 2.21 19.68
N ASN A 203 -20.18 2.33 18.81
CA ASN A 203 -21.36 1.46 18.82
C ASN A 203 -21.41 0.62 17.56
N THR A 204 -21.31 -0.71 17.71
CA THR A 204 -21.44 -1.69 16.61
C THR A 204 -22.92 -2.05 16.41
N PRO A 205 -23.62 -1.56 15.36
CA PRO A 205 -25.01 -1.93 15.12
C PRO A 205 -25.16 -3.28 14.40
N LEU A 206 -24.07 -3.98 14.10
CA LEU A 206 -24.05 -5.19 13.26
C LEU A 206 -24.33 -6.46 14.08
N THR A 207 -24.93 -7.47 13.43
CA THR A 207 -25.04 -8.81 14.01
C THR A 207 -23.75 -9.60 13.76
N LEU A 208 -23.51 -10.65 14.55
CA LEU A 208 -22.33 -11.52 14.41
C LEU A 208 -22.16 -12.08 12.98
N ASP A 209 -23.28 -12.43 12.31
CA ASP A 209 -23.23 -12.93 10.94
C ASP A 209 -22.82 -11.84 9.92
N GLN A 210 -23.20 -10.58 10.18
CA GLN A 210 -22.79 -9.43 9.38
C GLN A 210 -21.32 -9.06 9.63
N GLU A 211 -20.86 -9.14 10.88
CA GLU A 211 -19.46 -8.91 11.26
C GLU A 211 -18.55 -9.92 10.58
N ASN A 212 -18.86 -11.22 10.67
CA ASN A 212 -18.08 -12.27 10.01
C ASN A 212 -18.06 -12.11 8.49
N PHE A 213 -19.16 -11.64 7.90
CA PHE A 213 -19.22 -11.36 6.46
C PHE A 213 -18.26 -10.23 6.06
N ILE A 214 -18.15 -9.18 6.86
CA ILE A 214 -17.22 -8.07 6.62
C ILE A 214 -15.77 -8.49 6.90
N LEU A 215 -15.53 -9.28 7.96
CA LEU A 215 -14.20 -9.81 8.28
C LEU A 215 -13.64 -10.67 7.14
N ASN A 216 -14.46 -11.48 6.47
CA ASN A 216 -14.02 -12.24 5.30
C ASN A 216 -13.56 -11.32 4.15
N ILE A 217 -14.22 -10.17 3.96
CA ILE A 217 -13.80 -9.18 2.95
C ILE A 217 -12.46 -8.56 3.36
N LEU A 218 -12.30 -8.26 4.65
CA LEU A 218 -11.05 -7.69 5.19
C LEU A 218 -9.87 -8.67 5.11
N GLU A 219 -10.08 -9.97 5.35
CA GLU A 219 -9.07 -11.01 5.17
C GLU A 219 -8.60 -11.09 3.70
N LYS A 220 -9.51 -10.92 2.74
CA LYS A 220 -9.11 -10.81 1.33
C LYS A 220 -8.30 -9.56 1.04
N CYS A 221 -8.58 -8.47 1.76
CA CYS A 221 -7.80 -7.23 1.66
C CYS A 221 -6.42 -7.37 2.32
N SER A 222 -6.26 -8.20 3.35
CA SER A 222 -4.96 -8.45 3.98
C SER A 222 -4.03 -9.24 3.06
N HIS A 223 -4.56 -10.15 2.25
CA HIS A 223 -3.76 -10.85 1.24
C HIS A 223 -3.24 -9.93 0.12
N LEU A 224 -3.78 -8.73 -0.05
CA LEU A 224 -3.18 -7.70 -0.92
C LEU A 224 -1.94 -7.05 -0.27
N ASN A 225 -1.77 -7.18 1.06
CA ASN A 225 -0.59 -6.70 1.79
C ASN A 225 0.51 -7.76 1.91
N GLU A 226 0.18 -9.06 1.75
CA GLU A 226 1.10 -10.19 1.98
C GLU A 226 1.96 -10.59 0.77
N GLU A 227 1.92 -9.87 -0.35
CA GLU A 227 2.90 -10.06 -1.43
C GLU A 227 4.26 -9.45 -1.05
N GLU A 228 4.93 -10.05 -0.05
CA GLU A 228 6.38 -9.94 0.05
C GLU A 228 7.01 -10.59 -1.19
N PRO A 229 7.92 -9.91 -1.90
CA PRO A 229 8.57 -10.48 -3.07
C PRO A 229 9.45 -11.65 -2.65
N SER A 230 9.09 -12.85 -3.12
CA SER A 230 9.92 -14.06 -3.13
C SER A 230 11.39 -13.73 -3.43
N GLU A 231 12.34 -14.25 -2.63
CA GLU A 231 13.78 -14.11 -2.88
C GLU A 231 14.11 -14.42 -4.35
N PHE A 232 14.39 -13.37 -5.14
CA PHE A 232 14.67 -13.50 -6.56
C PHE A 232 16.04 -14.13 -6.79
N HIS A 233 16.08 -15.18 -7.61
CA HIS A 233 17.31 -15.73 -8.16
C HIS A 233 17.95 -14.72 -9.14
N THR A 234 19.19 -14.29 -8.87
CA THR A 234 19.94 -13.36 -9.73
C THR A 234 20.49 -14.09 -10.96
N PHE A 235 20.01 -13.73 -12.16
CA PHE A 235 20.51 -14.28 -13.43
C PHE A 235 21.77 -13.53 -13.91
N THR A 236 22.79 -14.24 -14.35
CA THR A 236 23.98 -13.66 -15.01
C THR A 236 23.69 -13.25 -16.46
N ILE A 237 24.49 -12.35 -17.06
CA ILE A 237 24.40 -12.00 -18.51
C ILE A 237 24.42 -13.24 -19.40
N LYS A 238 25.18 -14.25 -19.00
CA LYS A 238 25.27 -15.53 -19.70
C LYS A 238 23.98 -16.33 -19.62
N GLU A 239 23.37 -16.43 -18.44
CA GLU A 239 22.08 -17.11 -18.24
C GLU A 239 20.96 -16.39 -19.00
N LEU A 240 20.91 -15.06 -18.97
CA LEU A 240 19.97 -14.26 -19.77
C LEU A 240 20.13 -14.55 -21.27
N TYR A 241 21.37 -14.60 -21.77
CA TYR A 241 21.65 -14.98 -23.16
C TYR A 241 21.25 -16.44 -23.48
N GLU A 242 21.44 -17.38 -22.56
CA GLU A 242 21.08 -18.80 -22.74
C GLU A 242 19.55 -19.00 -22.76
N ILE A 243 18.81 -18.25 -21.92
CA ILE A 243 17.34 -18.20 -21.93
C ILE A 243 16.82 -17.68 -23.28
N GLU A 244 17.45 -16.64 -23.84
CA GLU A 244 17.05 -16.07 -25.14
C GLU A 244 17.42 -16.93 -26.36
N ASN A 245 18.42 -17.82 -26.26
CA ASN A 245 18.73 -18.76 -27.36
C ASN A 245 17.94 -20.07 -27.27
N SER A 246 17.55 -20.49 -26.06
CA SER A 246 16.76 -21.71 -25.84
C SER A 246 15.28 -21.55 -26.23
N SER A 247 14.77 -20.31 -26.26
CA SER A 247 13.41 -19.94 -26.71
C SER A 247 13.15 -20.15 -28.22
N SER A 248 14.10 -20.70 -28.97
CA SER A 248 13.88 -21.17 -30.35
C SER A 248 13.13 -22.51 -30.46
N VAL A 249 12.72 -23.13 -29.34
CA VAL A 249 11.99 -24.42 -29.34
C VAL A 249 10.83 -24.44 -28.34
N ASN A 250 9.77 -23.67 -28.61
CA ASN A 250 8.34 -24.00 -28.40
C ASN A 250 7.52 -22.71 -28.20
N HIS A 251 6.64 -22.43 -29.15
CA HIS A 251 5.82 -21.22 -29.22
C HIS A 251 4.65 -21.13 -28.21
N ASN A 252 4.66 -21.93 -27.13
CA ASN A 252 3.50 -22.06 -26.25
C ASN A 252 3.77 -21.87 -24.75
N ASP A 253 4.98 -21.48 -24.32
CA ASP A 253 5.18 -21.04 -22.94
C ASP A 253 5.01 -19.52 -22.85
N SER A 254 3.95 -19.10 -22.16
CA SER A 254 3.75 -17.75 -21.62
C SER A 254 4.72 -17.49 -20.47
N SER A 255 6.01 -17.55 -20.80
CA SER A 255 7.10 -17.14 -19.93
C SER A 255 7.24 -15.63 -20.01
N ILE A 256 7.40 -14.99 -18.85
CA ILE A 256 7.75 -13.57 -18.63
C ILE A 256 8.96 -13.06 -19.46
N PHE A 257 9.68 -13.94 -20.15
CA PHE A 257 10.82 -13.65 -21.03
C PHE A 257 10.48 -13.70 -22.54
N ALA A 258 9.20 -13.58 -22.93
CA ALA A 258 8.76 -13.73 -24.31
C ALA A 258 9.22 -12.61 -25.28
N ASP A 259 9.66 -11.45 -24.75
CA ASP A 259 10.31 -10.38 -25.52
C ASP A 259 11.83 -10.45 -25.31
N SER A 260 12.62 -10.48 -26.39
CA SER A 260 14.09 -10.52 -26.31
C SER A 260 14.63 -9.22 -25.70
N ASN A 261 15.35 -9.33 -24.58
CA ASN A 261 15.94 -8.20 -23.86
C ASN A 261 17.13 -7.59 -24.62
N PHE A 262 17.75 -8.38 -25.49
CA PHE A 262 18.88 -7.94 -26.32
C PHE A 262 18.45 -7.70 -27.77
N SER A 263 18.94 -6.62 -28.38
CA SER A 263 18.80 -6.41 -29.82
C SER A 263 19.54 -7.49 -30.61
N GLN A 264 19.19 -7.69 -31.89
CA GLN A 264 19.89 -8.64 -32.77
C GLN A 264 21.40 -8.38 -32.88
N ALA A 265 21.84 -7.12 -32.74
CA ALA A 265 23.24 -6.75 -32.73
C ALA A 265 23.95 -7.24 -31.46
N GLU A 266 23.28 -7.15 -30.32
CA GLU A 266 23.76 -7.58 -29.00
C GLU A 266 23.78 -9.09 -28.88
N ILE A 267 22.70 -9.78 -29.28
CA ILE A 267 22.65 -11.25 -29.35
C ILE A 267 23.81 -11.77 -30.22
N LYS A 268 24.07 -11.12 -31.35
CA LYS A 268 25.17 -11.51 -32.25
C LYS A 268 26.55 -11.31 -31.60
N LEU A 269 26.72 -10.28 -30.76
CA LEU A 269 27.94 -10.05 -30.00
C LEU A 269 28.08 -11.06 -28.86
N LEU A 270 27.04 -11.24 -28.03
CA LEU A 270 26.98 -12.22 -26.93
C LEU A 270 27.24 -13.64 -27.43
N ASN A 271 26.66 -14.04 -28.57
CA ASN A 271 26.93 -15.31 -29.20
C ASN A 271 28.40 -15.46 -29.59
N ALA A 272 29.02 -14.41 -30.16
CA ALA A 272 30.43 -14.45 -30.49
C ALA A 272 31.35 -14.52 -29.25
N VAL A 273 30.94 -13.89 -28.14
CA VAL A 273 31.66 -13.89 -26.86
C VAL A 273 31.57 -15.27 -26.19
N PHE A 274 30.37 -15.81 -25.98
CA PHE A 274 30.16 -17.07 -25.25
C PHE A 274 30.42 -18.33 -26.10
N SER A 275 30.40 -18.22 -27.44
CA SER A 275 30.83 -19.31 -28.35
C SER A 275 32.31 -19.24 -28.74
N GLU A 276 33.10 -18.38 -28.08
CA GLU A 276 34.56 -18.25 -28.24
C GLU A 276 35.02 -18.05 -29.70
N LYS A 277 34.29 -17.22 -30.47
CA LYS A 277 34.68 -16.92 -31.86
C LYS A 277 35.95 -16.08 -31.90
N ASP A 278 36.78 -16.30 -32.91
CA ASP A 278 38.00 -15.51 -33.12
C ASP A 278 37.70 -14.08 -33.63
N PHE A 279 36.50 -13.85 -34.18
CA PHE A 279 36.12 -12.58 -34.81
C PHE A 279 34.60 -12.47 -35.00
N VAL A 280 34.07 -11.25 -34.87
CA VAL A 280 32.70 -10.92 -35.30
C VAL A 280 32.60 -9.50 -35.86
N LYS A 281 31.75 -9.32 -36.87
CA LYS A 281 31.30 -7.99 -37.35
C LYS A 281 29.85 -7.76 -36.95
N VAL A 282 29.59 -6.67 -36.23
CA VAL A 282 28.26 -6.22 -35.81
C VAL A 282 28.06 -4.81 -36.38
N GLY A 283 27.13 -4.64 -37.31
CA GLY A 283 27.01 -3.40 -38.09
C GLY A 283 28.33 -3.08 -38.82
N ASP A 284 28.88 -1.90 -38.55
CA ASP A 284 30.20 -1.45 -39.04
C ASP A 284 31.35 -1.72 -38.07
N SER A 285 31.03 -2.09 -36.82
CA SER A 285 31.99 -2.43 -35.79
C SER A 285 32.59 -3.83 -35.99
N LYS A 286 33.88 -3.98 -35.73
CA LYS A 286 34.64 -5.23 -35.84
C LYS A 286 35.31 -5.57 -34.52
N TYR A 287 35.02 -6.74 -33.98
CA TYR A 287 35.56 -7.22 -32.71
C TYR A 287 36.55 -8.36 -32.98
N ASN A 288 37.78 -8.19 -32.52
CA ASN A 288 38.82 -9.21 -32.63
C ASN A 288 38.83 -10.16 -31.41
N LYS A 289 39.53 -11.28 -31.53
CA LYS A 289 39.67 -12.29 -30.46
C LYS A 289 39.99 -11.71 -29.08
N LYS A 290 40.93 -10.77 -29.00
CA LYS A 290 41.34 -10.17 -27.72
C LYS A 290 40.21 -9.35 -27.10
N GLN A 291 39.48 -8.58 -27.92
CA GLN A 291 38.31 -7.83 -27.49
C GLN A 291 37.18 -8.76 -27.02
N LEU A 292 36.90 -9.85 -27.74
CA LEU A 292 35.87 -10.81 -27.35
C LEU A 292 36.23 -11.55 -26.05
N GLN A 293 37.49 -11.88 -25.84
CA GLN A 293 37.98 -12.45 -24.58
C GLN A 293 37.83 -11.46 -23.42
N SER A 294 38.19 -10.18 -23.61
CA SER A 294 37.97 -9.16 -22.59
C SER A 294 36.49 -8.93 -22.29
N LEU A 295 35.60 -9.01 -23.27
CA LEU A 295 34.15 -8.94 -23.05
C LEU A 295 33.64 -10.15 -22.27
N LYS A 296 34.12 -11.36 -22.58
CA LYS A 296 33.75 -12.57 -21.84
C LYS A 296 34.05 -12.41 -20.35
N GLN A 297 35.28 -12.00 -20.04
CA GLN A 297 35.70 -11.77 -18.66
C GLN A 297 34.93 -10.65 -17.98
N ALA A 298 34.55 -9.60 -18.72
CA ALA A 298 33.76 -8.50 -18.17
C ALA A 298 32.30 -8.90 -17.90
N PHE A 299 31.68 -9.71 -18.78
CA PHE A 299 30.32 -10.21 -18.59
C PHE A 299 30.21 -11.33 -17.56
N GLU A 300 31.30 -12.06 -17.30
CA GLU A 300 31.41 -13.04 -16.22
C GLU A 300 31.93 -12.39 -14.91
N GLU A 301 31.98 -11.05 -14.84
CA GLU A 301 32.42 -10.25 -13.67
C GLU A 301 33.86 -10.52 -13.18
N GLU A 302 34.68 -11.21 -13.97
CA GLU A 302 36.08 -11.49 -13.64
C GLU A 302 36.96 -10.23 -13.71
N ILE A 303 36.55 -9.24 -14.51
CA ILE A 303 37.23 -7.95 -14.68
C ILE A 303 36.23 -6.80 -14.81
N ASN A 304 36.59 -5.60 -14.34
CA ASN A 304 35.74 -4.42 -14.48
C ASN A 304 35.75 -3.92 -15.94
N TRP A 305 34.57 -3.63 -16.50
CA TRP A 305 34.41 -3.04 -17.84
C TRP A 305 35.24 -1.77 -18.03
N GLU A 306 35.31 -0.91 -17.01
CA GLU A 306 36.06 0.35 -17.04
C GLU A 306 37.56 0.16 -17.34
N ASP A 307 38.13 -0.97 -16.92
CA ASP A 307 39.54 -1.29 -17.12
C ASP A 307 39.86 -1.72 -18.56
N VAL A 308 38.87 -2.26 -19.26
CA VAL A 308 39.02 -2.83 -20.61
C VAL A 308 38.33 -2.03 -21.70
N LYS A 309 37.41 -1.11 -21.38
CA LYS A 309 36.68 -0.31 -22.37
C LYS A 309 37.59 0.51 -23.29
N ARG A 310 38.78 0.88 -22.82
CA ARG A 310 39.83 1.55 -23.62
C ARG A 310 40.28 0.77 -24.87
N TYR A 311 40.03 -0.54 -24.91
CA TYR A 311 40.33 -1.38 -26.07
C TYR A 311 39.24 -1.37 -27.14
N PHE A 312 38.15 -0.63 -26.93
CA PHE A 312 36.98 -0.55 -27.79
C PHE A 312 36.82 0.87 -28.33
N SER A 313 36.36 1.00 -29.57
CA SER A 313 35.95 2.30 -30.11
C SER A 313 34.64 2.78 -29.47
N GLU A 314 34.34 4.07 -29.56
CA GLU A 314 33.13 4.68 -28.97
C GLU A 314 31.84 3.96 -29.39
N SER A 315 31.68 3.66 -30.69
CA SER A 315 30.53 2.90 -31.20
C SER A 315 30.47 1.45 -30.72
N GLN A 316 31.61 0.88 -30.32
CA GLN A 316 31.65 -0.45 -29.72
C GLN A 316 31.36 -0.40 -28.22
N GLN A 317 31.80 0.66 -27.54
CA GLN A 317 31.50 0.90 -26.14
C GLN A 317 30.01 1.13 -25.94
N GLU A 318 29.36 1.91 -26.81
CA GLU A 318 27.92 2.15 -26.76
C GLU A 318 27.11 0.85 -26.77
N LEU A 319 27.41 -0.07 -27.68
CA LEU A 319 26.74 -1.38 -27.76
C LEU A 319 27.02 -2.25 -26.52
N VAL A 320 28.24 -2.22 -25.99
CA VAL A 320 28.63 -3.03 -24.82
C VAL A 320 28.03 -2.46 -23.53
N SER A 321 28.03 -1.14 -23.38
CA SER A 321 27.39 -0.44 -22.28
C SER A 321 25.88 -0.66 -22.28
N HIS A 322 25.24 -0.76 -23.46
CA HIS A 322 23.83 -1.10 -23.53
C HIS A 322 23.55 -2.53 -23.02
N ILE A 323 24.41 -3.51 -23.29
CA ILE A 323 24.31 -4.87 -22.71
C ILE A 323 24.40 -4.85 -21.19
N PHE A 324 25.35 -4.10 -20.61
CA PHE A 324 25.46 -3.93 -19.17
C PHE A 324 24.25 -3.19 -18.58
N MET A 325 23.73 -2.18 -19.28
CA MET A 325 22.53 -1.47 -18.85
C MET A 325 21.29 -2.38 -18.88
N VAL A 326 21.12 -3.21 -19.90
CA VAL A 326 20.05 -4.23 -19.96
C VAL A 326 20.18 -5.22 -18.80
N TYR A 327 21.41 -5.63 -18.47
CA TYR A 327 21.69 -6.47 -17.32
C TYR A 327 21.35 -5.77 -15.99
N GLU A 328 21.88 -4.58 -15.74
CA GLU A 328 21.65 -3.79 -14.52
C GLU A 328 20.17 -3.40 -14.35
N ASN A 329 19.46 -3.11 -15.44
CA ASN A 329 18.04 -2.78 -15.43
C ASN A 329 17.13 -3.97 -15.05
N GLN A 330 17.59 -5.21 -15.18
CA GLN A 330 16.88 -6.40 -14.67
C GLN A 330 17.02 -6.54 -13.14
N PHE A 331 17.92 -5.76 -12.51
CA PHE A 331 18.22 -5.82 -11.08
C PHE A 331 17.99 -4.49 -10.34
N LEU A 332 17.60 -3.41 -11.03
CA LEU A 332 17.14 -2.17 -10.39
C LEU A 332 15.66 -2.25 -9.99
N THR A 333 15.35 -3.22 -9.15
CA THR A 333 14.30 -3.11 -8.13
C THR A 333 14.98 -3.20 -6.76
N GLU A 334 15.99 -2.37 -6.54
CA GLU A 334 16.38 -1.99 -5.17
C GLU A 334 15.52 -0.79 -4.77
N GLU A 335 14.96 -0.88 -3.56
CA GLU A 335 14.17 0.14 -2.87
C GLU A 335 14.72 1.54 -3.12
N ASP A 336 14.13 2.28 -4.07
CA ASP A 336 14.34 3.72 -4.13
C ASP A 336 13.48 4.29 -2.99
N HIS A 337 14.11 4.52 -1.83
CA HIS A 337 13.62 5.43 -0.79
C HIS A 337 13.59 6.89 -1.28
N SER A 338 13.49 7.13 -2.58
CA SER A 338 13.12 8.43 -3.09
C SER A 338 11.63 8.60 -2.80
N SER A 339 11.26 9.77 -2.28
CA SER A 339 9.87 10.21 -2.19
C SER A 339 9.32 10.47 -3.59
N GLU A 340 9.35 9.48 -4.48
CA GLU A 340 8.78 9.54 -5.82
C GLU A 340 7.30 9.18 -5.71
N THR A 341 6.47 10.12 -6.16
CA THR A 341 5.02 10.00 -6.13
C THR A 341 4.60 8.76 -6.95
N LYS A 342 4.12 7.71 -6.26
CA LYS A 342 3.49 6.56 -6.90
C LYS A 342 2.18 7.05 -7.55
N LEU A 343 2.27 7.40 -8.83
CA LEU A 343 1.17 7.95 -9.61
C LEU A 343 0.57 6.84 -10.48
N ASP A 344 -0.70 6.52 -10.22
CA ASP A 344 -1.44 5.52 -10.97
C ASP A 344 -2.29 6.19 -12.06
N VAL A 345 -1.76 6.24 -13.29
CA VAL A 345 -2.40 6.90 -14.43
C VAL A 345 -3.71 6.21 -14.83
N GLU A 346 -3.85 4.91 -14.56
CA GLU A 346 -5.08 4.17 -14.82
C GLU A 346 -6.21 4.63 -13.89
N VAL A 347 -5.90 4.82 -12.60
CA VAL A 347 -6.87 5.37 -11.64
C VAL A 347 -7.36 6.75 -12.07
N PHE A 348 -6.47 7.67 -12.48
CA PHE A 348 -6.89 8.97 -13.00
C PHE A 348 -7.74 8.86 -14.27
N PHE A 349 -7.43 7.90 -15.16
CA PHE A 349 -8.19 7.68 -16.39
C PHE A 349 -9.63 7.26 -16.08
N LEU A 350 -9.81 6.36 -15.11
CA LEU A 350 -11.12 5.89 -14.67
C LEU A 350 -11.92 7.00 -13.97
N MET A 351 -11.26 7.80 -13.11
CA MET A 351 -11.90 8.97 -12.50
C MET A 351 -12.40 9.97 -13.55
N ASP A 352 -11.58 10.28 -14.56
CA ASP A 352 -11.97 11.18 -15.66
C ASP A 352 -13.10 10.58 -16.52
N GLN A 353 -13.13 9.25 -16.68
CA GLN A 353 -14.20 8.56 -17.40
C GLN A 353 -15.55 8.67 -16.67
N ILE A 354 -15.57 8.53 -15.34
CA ILE A 354 -16.77 8.67 -14.52
C ILE A 354 -17.33 10.09 -14.67
N GLU A 355 -16.48 11.10 -14.48
CA GLU A 355 -16.88 12.51 -14.57
C GLU A 355 -17.43 12.86 -15.98
N ARG A 356 -16.80 12.35 -17.05
CA ARG A 356 -17.30 12.51 -18.42
C ARG A 356 -18.66 11.88 -18.63
N ASN A 357 -18.89 10.67 -18.12
CA ASN A 357 -20.18 9.99 -18.20
C ASN A 357 -21.28 10.75 -17.44
N GLU A 358 -20.95 11.35 -16.29
CA GLU A 358 -21.89 12.16 -15.53
C GLU A 358 -22.25 13.46 -16.26
N VAL A 359 -21.28 14.16 -16.83
CA VAL A 359 -21.52 15.35 -17.67
C VAL A 359 -22.40 15.01 -18.86
N GLU A 360 -22.18 13.88 -19.54
CA GLU A 360 -23.02 13.44 -20.67
C GLU A 360 -24.45 13.08 -20.25
N THR A 361 -24.61 12.46 -19.07
CA THR A 361 -25.90 11.92 -18.61
C THR A 361 -26.76 12.96 -17.90
N MET A 362 -26.14 13.84 -17.10
CA MET A 362 -26.82 14.82 -16.23
C MET A 362 -26.67 16.26 -16.71
N GLY A 363 -25.79 16.53 -17.69
CA GLY A 363 -25.56 17.87 -18.26
C GLY A 363 -24.77 18.83 -17.36
N HIS A 364 -24.26 18.34 -16.23
CA HIS A 364 -23.50 19.08 -15.22
C HIS A 364 -22.45 18.12 -14.64
N GLY A 365 -21.24 18.62 -14.34
CA GLY A 365 -20.18 17.84 -13.66
C GLY A 365 -20.09 18.18 -12.18
N ILE A 366 -19.62 17.22 -11.37
CA ILE A 366 -19.33 17.35 -9.94
C ILE A 366 -17.89 17.87 -9.75
N GLY A 367 -17.00 17.66 -10.72
CA GLY A 367 -15.60 18.11 -10.74
C GLY A 367 -15.14 18.75 -12.07
N GLU A 368 -13.87 19.18 -12.13
CA GLU A 368 -13.21 19.52 -13.40
C GLU A 368 -12.61 18.24 -14.02
N LEU A 369 -12.73 18.10 -15.35
CA LEU A 369 -12.12 16.99 -16.08
C LEU A 369 -10.60 17.02 -15.90
N ILE A 370 -10.04 15.86 -15.53
CA ILE A 370 -8.62 15.67 -15.20
C ILE A 370 -7.79 15.74 -16.48
N PHE A 371 -8.22 15.04 -17.52
CA PHE A 371 -7.52 15.00 -18.81
C PHE A 371 -8.26 15.80 -19.88
N SER A 372 -7.49 16.38 -20.81
CA SER A 372 -8.08 16.90 -22.05
C SER A 372 -8.66 15.77 -22.90
N ASP A 373 -9.64 16.07 -23.76
CA ASP A 373 -10.29 15.06 -24.62
C ASP A 373 -9.29 14.23 -25.43
N GLU A 374 -8.21 14.84 -25.90
CA GLU A 374 -7.19 14.15 -26.70
C GLU A 374 -6.29 13.23 -25.85
N GLN A 375 -6.04 13.59 -24.58
CA GLN A 375 -5.31 12.76 -23.63
C GLN A 375 -6.20 11.58 -23.18
N PHE A 376 -7.48 11.86 -22.91
CA PHE A 376 -8.48 10.86 -22.59
C PHE A 376 -8.68 9.85 -23.73
N ASP A 377 -8.72 10.32 -24.98
CA ASP A 377 -8.82 9.45 -26.17
C ASP A 377 -7.59 8.55 -26.33
N LEU A 378 -6.39 9.04 -25.97
CA LEU A 378 -5.16 8.24 -25.96
C LEU A 378 -5.23 7.16 -24.89
N LEU A 379 -5.61 7.51 -23.66
CA LEU A 379 -5.76 6.55 -22.55
C LEU A 379 -6.80 5.49 -22.88
N THR A 380 -7.92 5.91 -23.47
CA THR A 380 -8.93 4.99 -23.99
C THR A 380 -8.36 4.06 -25.07
N ALA A 381 -7.42 4.53 -25.89
CA ALA A 381 -6.79 3.70 -26.90
C ALA A 381 -5.79 2.70 -26.32
N VAL A 382 -5.07 3.10 -25.27
CA VAL A 382 -4.15 2.25 -24.50
C VAL A 382 -4.94 1.17 -23.77
N PHE A 383 -5.79 1.56 -22.81
CA PHE A 383 -6.47 0.64 -21.88
C PHE A 383 -7.62 -0.15 -22.50
N ARG A 384 -8.36 0.39 -23.49
CA ARG A 384 -9.44 -0.37 -24.17
C ARG A 384 -8.97 -1.14 -25.40
N ASN A 385 -7.68 -1.45 -25.43
CA ASN A 385 -7.06 -2.30 -26.43
C ASN A 385 -7.36 -1.90 -27.90
N LYS A 386 -7.36 -0.59 -28.20
CA LYS A 386 -7.62 -0.11 -29.56
C LYS A 386 -6.41 -0.40 -30.45
N LYS A 387 -6.68 -0.66 -31.74
CA LYS A 387 -5.64 -0.98 -32.74
C LYS A 387 -4.68 0.17 -33.05
N SER A 388 -5.11 1.41 -32.86
CA SER A 388 -4.30 2.60 -33.13
C SER A 388 -4.95 3.85 -32.54
N PHE A 389 -4.12 4.87 -32.30
CA PHE A 389 -4.54 6.22 -31.94
C PHE A 389 -3.98 7.24 -32.94
N GLU A 390 -4.74 8.27 -33.27
CA GLU A 390 -4.28 9.36 -34.14
C GLU A 390 -4.65 10.71 -33.56
N SER A 391 -3.65 11.53 -33.26
CA SER A 391 -3.87 12.92 -32.87
C SER A 391 -3.74 13.84 -34.07
N LYS A 392 -4.87 14.42 -34.51
CA LYS A 392 -4.90 15.41 -35.60
C LYS A 392 -4.22 16.72 -35.22
N ARG A 393 -4.35 17.14 -33.95
CA ARG A 393 -3.76 18.38 -33.43
C ARG A 393 -2.24 18.30 -33.34
N TYR A 394 -1.72 17.21 -32.79
CA TYR A 394 -0.27 17.00 -32.60
C TYR A 394 0.42 16.29 -33.78
N LYS A 395 -0.37 15.89 -34.80
CA LYS A 395 0.07 15.30 -36.07
C LYS A 395 0.96 14.07 -35.88
N PHE A 396 0.47 13.10 -35.13
CA PHE A 396 1.10 11.79 -34.99
C PHE A 396 0.05 10.69 -34.97
N LYS A 397 0.50 9.48 -35.30
CA LYS A 397 -0.28 8.25 -35.21
C LYS A 397 0.55 7.22 -34.45
N LEU A 398 -0.12 6.49 -33.57
CA LEU A 398 0.42 5.36 -32.83
C LEU A 398 -0.32 4.10 -33.25
N ASP A 399 0.42 3.07 -33.62
CA ASP A 399 -0.08 1.72 -33.80
C ASP A 399 -0.17 0.98 -32.45
N ARG A 400 -0.66 -0.27 -32.48
CA ARG A 400 -0.83 -1.03 -31.24
C ARG A 400 0.48 -1.25 -30.48
N GLN A 401 1.59 -1.51 -31.18
CA GLN A 401 2.90 -1.73 -30.53
C GLN A 401 3.37 -0.47 -29.80
N GLU A 402 3.03 0.71 -30.32
CA GLU A 402 3.36 1.99 -29.69
C GLU A 402 2.41 2.33 -28.54
N LEU A 403 1.18 1.83 -28.55
CA LEU A 403 0.24 1.93 -27.42
C LEU A 403 0.62 0.97 -26.28
N ASP A 404 0.99 -0.28 -26.58
CA ASP A 404 1.49 -1.25 -25.57
C ASP A 404 2.71 -0.69 -24.81
N LYS A 405 3.56 0.07 -25.52
CA LYS A 405 4.72 0.76 -24.93
C LYS A 405 4.34 1.87 -23.97
N ILE A 406 3.21 2.53 -24.21
CA ILE A 406 2.69 3.58 -23.32
C ILE A 406 1.99 2.95 -22.12
N GLU A 407 1.32 1.82 -22.30
CA GLU A 407 0.76 1.00 -21.21
C GLU A 407 1.86 0.60 -20.22
N LYS A 408 2.92 -0.05 -20.73
CA LYS A 408 4.10 -0.42 -19.93
C LYS A 408 4.83 0.77 -19.31
N LEU A 409 4.71 1.97 -19.90
CA LEU A 409 5.27 3.19 -19.33
C LEU A 409 4.56 3.54 -18.02
N PHE A 410 3.23 3.38 -17.96
CA PHE A 410 2.45 3.74 -16.79
C PHE A 410 2.75 2.80 -15.61
N ASP A 411 2.96 1.51 -15.88
CA ASP A 411 3.39 0.53 -14.87
C ASP A 411 4.79 0.85 -14.28
N GLN A 412 5.61 1.56 -15.06
CA GLN A 412 7.00 1.89 -14.72
C GLN A 412 7.24 3.40 -14.64
N LEU A 413 6.21 4.15 -14.25
CA LEU A 413 6.25 5.62 -14.24
C LEU A 413 7.43 6.21 -13.46
N PRO A 414 7.79 5.70 -12.25
CA PRO A 414 8.94 6.21 -11.51
C PRO A 414 10.27 6.03 -12.27
N ALA A 415 10.44 4.89 -12.95
CA ALA A 415 11.62 4.65 -13.79
C ALA A 415 11.65 5.58 -15.01
N TYR A 416 10.49 5.90 -15.59
CA TYR A 416 10.39 6.87 -16.69
C TYR A 416 10.73 8.30 -16.25
N GLN A 417 10.21 8.74 -15.10
CA GLN A 417 10.43 10.08 -14.55
C GLN A 417 11.89 10.32 -14.12
N SER A 418 12.54 9.31 -13.54
CA SER A 418 13.95 9.34 -13.16
C SER A 418 14.91 9.19 -14.36
N GLY A 419 14.38 9.00 -15.58
CA GLY A 419 15.15 8.83 -16.81
C GLY A 419 15.83 7.46 -16.94
N LYS A 420 15.52 6.51 -16.04
CA LYS A 420 16.00 5.12 -16.05
C LYS A 420 15.29 4.26 -17.10
N LEU A 421 14.07 4.62 -17.50
CA LEU A 421 13.32 4.02 -18.62
C LEU A 421 13.31 4.95 -19.84
N VAL A 422 13.80 4.47 -20.98
CA VAL A 422 13.80 5.23 -22.24
C VAL A 422 12.90 4.54 -23.27
N LEU A 423 11.80 5.20 -23.60
CA LEU A 423 10.87 4.74 -24.63
C LEU A 423 11.09 5.43 -25.97
N SER A 424 11.15 4.62 -27.03
CA SER A 424 11.22 5.07 -28.40
C SER A 424 9.82 5.32 -28.93
N LEU A 425 9.38 6.58 -28.84
CA LEU A 425 8.15 7.11 -29.43
C LEU A 425 8.48 8.22 -30.44
N PRO A 426 7.64 8.46 -31.46
CA PRO A 426 7.76 9.64 -32.31
C PRO A 426 7.86 10.92 -31.47
N LYS A 427 8.72 11.88 -31.86
CA LYS A 427 9.04 13.07 -31.05
C LYS A 427 7.80 13.85 -30.56
N ASN A 428 6.76 13.96 -31.38
CA ASN A 428 5.52 14.65 -31.00
C ASN A 428 4.64 13.79 -30.09
N ALA A 429 4.66 12.47 -30.25
CA ALA A 429 3.95 11.54 -29.38
C ALA A 429 4.60 11.48 -28.00
N LYS A 430 5.93 11.42 -27.94
CA LYS A 430 6.67 11.48 -26.66
C LYS A 430 6.31 12.73 -25.86
N LYS A 431 6.37 13.90 -26.48
CA LYS A 431 5.97 15.16 -25.84
C LYS A 431 4.53 15.17 -25.36
N PHE A 432 3.64 14.53 -26.11
CA PHE A 432 2.23 14.45 -25.75
C PHE A 432 2.00 13.49 -24.56
N VAL A 433 2.73 12.38 -24.51
CA VAL A 433 2.74 11.46 -23.37
C VAL A 433 3.36 12.12 -22.14
N ASP A 434 4.47 12.86 -22.29
CA ASP A 434 5.09 13.63 -21.20
C ASP A 434 4.10 14.66 -20.60
N ASP A 435 3.34 15.35 -21.45
CA ASP A 435 2.30 16.31 -21.07
C ASP A 435 1.11 15.64 -20.35
N LEU A 436 0.72 14.44 -20.80
CA LEU A 436 -0.28 13.61 -20.12
C LEU A 436 0.16 13.23 -18.72
N ILE A 437 1.40 12.74 -18.57
CA ILE A 437 1.96 12.36 -17.27
C ILE A 437 2.02 13.58 -16.35
N GLN A 438 2.46 14.73 -16.86
CA GLN A 438 2.46 15.97 -16.08
C GLN A 438 1.07 16.41 -15.65
N THR A 439 0.05 16.17 -16.48
CA THR A 439 -1.36 16.42 -16.15
C THR A 439 -1.80 15.54 -14.98
N ALA A 440 -1.48 14.24 -15.02
CA ALA A 440 -1.78 13.33 -13.92
C ALA A 440 -1.05 13.74 -12.62
N ILE A 441 0.24 14.09 -12.69
CA ILE A 441 1.02 14.59 -11.53
C ILE A 441 0.37 15.83 -10.90
N THR A 442 -0.07 16.78 -11.72
CA THR A 442 -0.65 18.04 -11.21
C THR A 442 -1.99 17.83 -10.50
N ASN A 443 -2.69 16.73 -10.81
CA ASN A 443 -3.96 16.37 -10.21
C ASN A 443 -3.82 15.34 -9.07
N ASP A 444 -2.60 14.93 -8.72
CA ASP A 444 -2.37 14.04 -7.58
C ASP A 444 -2.54 14.81 -6.25
N PRO A 445 -3.49 14.44 -5.38
CA PRO A 445 -3.72 15.12 -4.11
C PRO A 445 -2.58 14.99 -3.09
N LYS A 446 -1.57 14.14 -3.36
CA LYS A 446 -0.39 13.97 -2.50
C LYS A 446 0.74 14.98 -2.80
N ILE A 447 0.64 15.78 -3.86
CA ILE A 447 1.58 16.85 -4.26
C ILE A 447 0.97 18.21 -3.94
#